data_AF-A0A3D3DDH8-F1
#
_entry.id   AF-A0A3D3DDH8-F1
#
_cell.length_a   1.000
_cell.length_b   1.000
_cell.length_c   1.000
_cell.angle_alpha   90.00
_cell.angle_beta   90.00
_cell.angle_gamma   90.00
#
_symmetry.space_group_name_H-M   'P 1'
#
loop_
_entity.id
_entity.type
_entity.pdbx_description
1 polymer ?
#
loop_
_entity_poly.entity_id
_entity_poly.type
_entity_poly.pdbx_seq_one_letter_code
_entity_poly.pdbx_strand_id
1 'polypeptide(L)' 'ILTHHTGQKFEKIEKDTDRDFYMTAQESKEYGLVDEVIKSREEAVKK' A
#
# COMPACT_ATOMS: atom_id res chain seq x y z
N ILE A 1 8.82 -8.52 7.86
CA ILE A 1 7.74 -8.88 6.91
C ILE A 1 7.40 -7.69 6.02
N LEU A 2 6.87 -6.59 6.58
CA LEU A 2 6.46 -5.42 5.78
C LEU A 2 7.58 -4.87 4.88
N THR A 3 8.77 -4.60 5.41
CA THR A 3 9.94 -4.10 4.65
C THR A 3 10.29 -4.97 3.43
N HIS A 4 10.16 -6.30 3.56
CA HIS A 4 10.49 -7.25 2.49
C HIS A 4 9.46 -7.21 1.35
N HIS A 5 8.18 -7.02 1.66
CA HIS A 5 7.11 -7.04 0.67
C HIS A 5 6.81 -5.66 0.08
N THR A 6 6.99 -4.59 0.84
CA THR A 6 6.69 -3.21 0.38
C THR A 6 7.90 -2.51 -0.24
N GLY A 7 9.11 -3.02 -0.02
CA GLY A 7 10.35 -2.37 -0.44
C GLY A 7 10.66 -1.07 0.34
N GLN A 8 9.88 -0.74 1.37
CA GLN A 8 10.12 0.43 2.20
C GLN A 8 11.27 0.19 3.19
N LYS A 9 12.00 1.24 3.55
CA LYS A 9 13.06 1.18 4.57
C LYS A 9 12.49 0.81 5.94
N PHE A 10 13.27 0.09 6.74
CA PHE A 10 12.88 -0.33 8.08
C PHE A 10 12.47 0.85 8.98
N GLU A 11 13.28 1.91 9.02
CA GLU A 11 13.02 3.12 9.83
C GLU A 11 11.66 3.78 9.50
N LYS A 12 11.26 3.75 8.22
CA LYS A 12 9.98 4.31 7.79
C LYS A 12 8.82 3.45 8.30
N ILE A 13 8.95 2.12 8.16
CA ILE A 13 7.95 1.17 8.66
C ILE A 13 7.82 1.29 10.18
N GLU A 14 8.93 1.36 10.91
CA GLU A 14 8.93 1.50 12.37
C GLU A 14 8.14 2.74 12.80
N LYS A 15 8.41 3.90 12.18
CA LYS A 15 7.68 5.13 12.47
C LYS A 15 6.21 5.08 12.06
N ASP A 16 5.90 4.52 10.90
CA ASP A 16 4.53 4.46 10.38
C ASP A 16 3.67 3.40 11.10
N THR A 17 4.30 2.44 11.81
CA THR A 17 3.62 1.38 12.58
C THR A 17 3.57 1.63 14.09
N ASP A 18 4.23 2.68 14.59
CA ASP A 18 4.17 3.10 15.99
C ASP A 18 2.74 3.47 16.43
N ARG A 19 1.93 3.95 15.47
CA ARG A 19 0.53 4.34 15.64
C ARG A 19 -0.29 3.88 14.44
N ASP A 20 -1.62 3.87 14.58
CA ASP A 20 -2.52 3.66 13.45
C ASP A 20 -2.26 4.71 12.35
N PHE A 21 -1.75 4.24 11.21
CA PHE A 21 -1.51 5.06 10.03
C PHE A 21 -2.43 4.62 8.89
N TYR A 22 -3.54 5.33 8.74
CA TYR A 22 -4.49 5.11 7.66
C TYR A 22 -3.99 5.74 6.37
N MET A 23 -4.06 4.98 5.28
CA MET A 23 -3.67 5.41 3.95
C MET A 23 -4.88 5.36 3.02
N THR A 24 -4.93 6.28 2.07
CA THR A 24 -5.81 6.16 0.90
C THR A 24 -5.39 4.97 0.04
N ALA A 25 -6.25 4.58 -0.91
CA ALA A 25 -5.94 3.48 -1.83
C ALA A 25 -4.69 3.80 -2.68
N GLN A 26 -4.54 5.04 -3.12
CA GLN A 26 -3.40 5.54 -3.89
C GLN A 26 -2.12 5.51 -3.06
N GLU A 27 -2.17 6.03 -1.82
CA GLU A 27 -1.02 6.00 -0.91
C GLU A 27 -0.61 4.56 -0.60
N SER A 28 -1.56 3.64 -0.42
CA SER A 28 -1.27 2.22 -0.19
C SER A 28 -0.53 1.58 -1.38
N LYS A 29 -0.87 1.99 -2.60
CA LYS A 29 -0.18 1.56 -3.82
C LYS A 29 1.24 2.11 -3.89
N GLU A 30 1.41 3.39 -3.65
CA GLU A 30 2.73 4.05 -3.63
C GLU A 30 3.62 3.52 -2.50
N TYR A 31 3.02 3.13 -1.38
CA TYR A 31 3.69 2.49 -0.26
C TYR A 31 4.18 1.07 -0.60
N GLY A 32 3.62 0.45 -1.65
CA GLY A 32 3.92 -0.93 -2.04
C GLY A 32 3.14 -1.97 -1.22
N LEU A 33 2.02 -1.57 -0.59
CA LEU A 33 1.13 -2.51 0.12
C LEU A 33 0.16 -3.22 -0.82
N VAL A 34 -0.19 -2.58 -1.94
CA VAL A 34 -1.09 -3.10 -2.97
C VAL A 34 -0.53 -2.80 -4.35
N ASP A 35 -0.76 -3.69 -5.32
CA ASP A 35 -0.24 -3.50 -6.68
C ASP A 35 -1.05 -2.47 -7.47
N GLU A 36 -2.37 -2.51 -7.32
CA GLU A 36 -3.29 -1.67 -8.10
C GLU A 36 -4.56 -1.27 -7.34
N VAL A 37 -5.15 -0.15 -7.78
CA VAL A 37 -6.40 0.40 -7.26
C VAL A 37 -7.43 0.36 -8.37
N ILE A 38 -8.49 -0.42 -8.18
CA ILE A 38 -9.59 -0.57 -9.13
C ILE A 38 -10.65 0.50 -8.84
N LYS A 39 -11.03 1.31 -9.83
CA LYS A 39 -12.00 2.40 -9.64
C LYS A 39 -13.44 1.98 -9.91
N SER A 40 -13.65 0.98 -10.75
CA SER A 40 -14.99 0.46 -11.05
C SER A 40 -14.99 -1.03 -11.37
N ARG A 41 -16.17 -1.64 -11.30
CA ARG A 41 -16.33 -3.07 -11.60
C ARG A 41 -16.01 -3.40 -13.06
N GLU A 42 -16.28 -2.48 -13.97
CA GLU A 42 -15.96 -2.61 -15.39
C GLU A 42 -14.44 -2.63 -15.63
N GLU A 43 -13.67 -1.91 -14.83
CA GLU A 43 -12.20 -1.92 -14.90
C GLU A 43 -11.64 -3.26 -14.41
N ALA A 44 -12.23 -3.84 -13.36
CA ALA A 44 -11.85 -5.16 -12.85
C ALA A 44 -12.07 -6.30 -13.86
N VAL A 45 -13.12 -6.22 -14.68
CA VAL A 45 -13.53 -7.28 -15.62
C VAL A 45 -12.74 -7.23 -16.93
N LYS A 46 -12.11 -6.10 -17.26
CA LYS A 46 -11.32 -5.91 -18.49
C LYS A 46 -9.88 -6.39 -18.38
N LYS A 47 -9.47 -6.85 -17.20
CA LYS A 47 -8.11 -7.28 -16.89
C LYS A 47 -8.02 -8.80 -16.84
#